data_AF-A0A926DRS8-F1
#
_entry.id   AF-A0A926DRS8-F1
#
_cell.length_a   1.000
_cell.length_b   1.000
_cell.length_c   1.000
_cell.angle_alpha   90.00
_cell.angle_beta   90.00
_cell.angle_gamma   90.00
#
_symmetry.space_group_name_H-M   'P 1'
#
loop_
_entity.id
_entity.type
_entity.pdbx_description
1 polymer ?
#
loop_
_entity_poly.entity_id
_entity_poly.type
_entity_poly.pdbx_seq_one_letter_code
_entity_poly.pdbx_strand_id
1 'polypeptide(L)'
;MLNSFFHGLFDTDMTSVISVSDFLLCIGCSLLIGLILAFGYMYRSRCTKSFLVTLALLPTVVCVVIMMVNGNVGAGVAVAGAFSLVRFRSVPGTGKEITMLFLGMGAGLIAGMGYLGFALLFTVIMIALVILYNRLSFGTTKSAALYKTLNITIPEDLDYTGVFDGILSRYTTSCELVRVKTTNMGSMFHLTYNLTLQDATKEKEMIDKLRCRNGNLEVSVSKQETSAAEL
;
A
#
# COMPACT_ATOMS: atom_id res chain seq x y z
N MET A 1 6.70 15.50 43.68
CA MET A 1 5.87 16.58 43.09
C MET A 1 5.41 16.28 41.66
N LEU A 2 6.20 15.58 40.83
CA LEU A 2 5.69 15.11 39.51
C LEU A 2 4.66 13.98 39.64
N ASN A 3 4.84 13.02 40.56
CA ASN A 3 3.89 11.91 40.73
C ASN A 3 2.46 12.33 41.11
N SER A 4 2.30 13.50 41.74
CA SER A 4 0.99 14.05 42.08
C SER A 4 0.30 14.80 40.93
N PHE A 5 1.04 15.18 39.87
CA PHE A 5 0.47 15.72 38.63
C PHE A 5 -0.02 14.62 37.67
N PHE A 6 0.53 13.41 37.80
CA PHE A 6 0.21 12.25 36.96
C PHE A 6 -0.79 11.27 37.58
N HIS A 7 -1.25 11.53 38.81
CA HIS A 7 -2.33 10.75 39.41
C HIS A 7 -3.66 11.13 38.73
N GLY A 8 -4.43 10.13 38.29
CA GLY A 8 -5.72 10.38 37.67
C GLY A 8 -6.68 11.06 38.66
N LEU A 9 -7.38 12.10 38.23
CA LEU A 9 -8.47 12.75 39.00
C LEU A 9 -9.61 11.78 39.38
N PHE A 10 -9.61 10.57 38.82
CA PHE A 10 -10.60 9.51 39.01
C PHE A 10 -9.95 8.15 39.38
N ASP A 11 -8.74 8.12 39.94
CA ASP A 11 -8.13 6.86 40.38
C ASP A 11 -8.92 6.28 41.56
N THR A 12 -9.59 5.15 41.32
CA THR A 12 -10.14 4.28 42.35
C THR A 12 -9.10 3.18 42.59
N ASP A 13 -8.81 2.84 43.86
CA ASP A 13 -7.69 2.03 44.41
C ASP A 13 -7.40 0.61 43.84
N MET A 14 -7.77 0.30 42.60
CA MET A 14 -7.60 -1.00 41.94
C MET A 14 -6.71 -0.94 40.68
N THR A 15 -6.15 0.22 40.33
CA THR A 15 -5.21 0.39 39.21
C THR A 15 -3.79 0.46 39.77
N SER A 16 -2.96 -0.54 39.45
CA SER A 16 -1.52 -0.47 39.74
C SER A 16 -0.94 0.72 38.97
N VAL A 17 -0.66 1.81 39.68
CA VAL A 17 -0.07 3.03 39.09
C VAL A 17 1.19 2.63 38.35
N ILE A 18 1.17 2.77 37.02
CA ILE A 18 2.32 2.45 36.18
C ILE A 18 3.42 3.44 36.53
N SER A 19 4.57 2.91 36.95
CA SER A 19 5.73 3.72 37.29
C SER A 19 6.11 4.59 36.08
N VAL A 20 6.39 5.87 36.32
CA VAL A 20 6.84 6.81 35.27
C VAL A 20 8.04 6.25 34.50
N SER A 21 8.91 5.49 35.18
CA SER A 21 10.03 4.81 34.56
C SER A 21 9.63 3.70 33.58
N ASP A 22 8.63 2.87 33.92
CA ASP A 22 8.12 1.82 33.04
C ASP A 22 7.36 2.39 31.85
N PHE A 23 6.64 3.51 32.05
CA PHE A 23 5.99 4.24 30.97
C PHE A 23 6.99 4.79 29.95
N LEU A 24 8.05 5.47 30.41
CA LEU A 24 9.10 5.99 29.52
C LEU A 24 9.83 4.85 28.80
N LEU A 25 10.10 3.73 29.49
CA LEU A 25 10.76 2.57 28.91
C LEU A 25 9.89 1.95 27.81
N CYS A 26 8.58 1.82 28.05
CA CYS A 26 7.62 1.28 27.09
C CYS A 26 7.46 2.18 25.84
N ILE A 27 7.40 3.50 26.02
CA ILE A 27 7.41 4.47 24.92
C ILE A 27 8.72 4.39 24.13
N GLY A 28 9.86 4.34 24.82
CA GLY A 28 11.17 4.22 24.17
C GLY A 28 11.28 2.95 23.33
N CYS A 29 10.88 1.80 23.87
CA CYS A 29 10.87 0.52 23.17
C CYS A 29 9.90 0.50 21.99
N SER A 30 8.67 1.02 22.14
CA SER A 30 7.69 1.06 21.05
C SER A 30 8.13 2.01 19.92
N LEU A 31 8.77 3.13 20.25
CA LEU A 31 9.36 4.04 19.26
C LEU A 31 10.53 3.39 18.52
N LEU A 32 11.42 2.68 19.22
CA LEU A 32 12.51 1.91 18.60
C LEU A 32 11.96 0.85 17.65
N ILE A 33 10.92 0.12 18.06
CA ILE A 33 10.21 -0.86 17.23
C ILE A 33 9.65 -0.18 15.96
N GLY A 34 8.99 0.97 16.11
CA GLY A 34 8.47 1.73 14.97
C GLY A 34 9.56 2.18 14.00
N LEU A 35 10.71 2.62 14.50
CA LEU A 35 11.88 2.96 13.68
C LEU A 35 12.45 1.74 12.96
N ILE A 36 12.53 0.59 13.62
CA ILE A 36 13.01 -0.66 13.02
C ILE A 36 12.07 -1.11 11.89
N LEU A 37 10.75 -1.00 12.07
CA LEU A 37 9.75 -1.27 11.04
C LEU A 37 9.86 -0.31 9.85
N ALA A 38 10.02 0.98 10.13
CA ALA A 38 10.19 2.01 9.12
C ALA A 38 11.47 1.80 8.30
N PHE A 39 12.57 1.44 8.95
CA PHE A 39 13.85 1.14 8.29
C PHE A 39 13.77 -0.14 7.44
N GLY A 40 13.13 -1.20 7.96
CA GLY A 40 12.88 -2.43 7.22
C GLY A 40 12.06 -2.21 5.94
N TYR A 41 11.09 -1.30 5.99
CA TYR A 41 10.31 -0.90 4.82
C TYR A 41 11.13 -0.07 3.81
N MET A 42 11.93 0.88 4.30
CA MET A 42 12.76 1.77 3.48
C MET A 42 13.82 1.04 2.66
N TYR A 43 14.34 -0.08 3.16
CA TYR A 43 15.45 -0.80 2.52
C TYR A 43 15.12 -1.34 1.11
N ARG A 44 13.85 -1.53 0.75
CA ARG A 44 13.48 -2.17 -0.53
C ARG A 44 12.32 -1.52 -1.29
N SER A 45 11.52 -0.66 -0.66
CA SER A 45 10.34 -0.06 -1.28
C SER A 45 10.52 1.43 -1.56
N ARG A 46 9.94 1.92 -2.66
CA ARG A 46 9.78 3.37 -2.87
C ARG A 46 8.72 3.87 -1.90
N CYS A 47 9.15 4.60 -0.87
CA CYS A 47 8.27 5.07 0.20
C CYS A 47 8.00 6.57 0.04
N THR A 48 6.78 7.00 0.35
CA THR A 48 6.50 8.41 0.58
C THR A 48 7.01 8.81 1.97
N LYS A 49 7.54 10.03 2.12
CA LYS A 49 8.04 10.53 3.41
C LYS A 49 6.96 10.49 4.49
N SER A 50 5.72 10.83 4.13
CA SER A 50 4.58 10.84 5.04
C SER A 50 4.25 9.46 5.59
N PHE A 51 4.27 8.41 4.74
CA PHE A 51 3.98 7.04 5.18
C PHE A 51 5.02 6.52 6.20
N LEU A 52 6.30 6.81 5.97
CA LEU A 52 7.38 6.35 6.85
C LEU A 52 7.29 6.99 8.24
N VAL A 53 6.96 8.29 8.30
CA VAL A 53 6.72 9.00 9.57
C VAL A 53 5.52 8.41 10.29
N THR A 54 4.41 8.12 9.59
CA THR A 54 3.24 7.50 10.21
C THR A 54 3.55 6.10 10.74
N LEU A 55 4.32 5.28 9.99
CA LEU A 55 4.67 3.94 10.42
C LEU A 55 5.58 3.93 11.66
N ALA A 56 6.46 4.93 11.80
CA ALA A 56 7.32 5.05 12.96
C ALA A 56 6.58 5.47 14.24
N LEU A 57 5.58 6.35 14.13
CA LEU A 57 4.83 6.88 15.27
C LEU A 57 3.65 6.00 15.69
N LEU A 58 3.08 5.23 14.77
CA LEU A 58 1.87 4.44 15.02
C LEU A 58 2.02 3.44 16.18
N PRO A 59 3.10 2.65 16.31
CA PRO A 59 3.27 1.72 17.43
C PRO A 59 3.30 2.43 18.79
N THR A 60 3.91 3.61 18.88
CA THR A 60 3.95 4.42 20.11
C THR A 60 2.57 4.91 20.50
N VAL A 61 1.78 5.39 19.54
CA VAL A 61 0.39 5.84 19.80
C VAL A 61 -0.47 4.68 20.30
N VAL A 62 -0.40 3.52 19.64
CA VAL A 62 -1.16 2.33 20.04
C VAL A 62 -0.72 1.85 21.42
N CYS A 63 0.58 1.85 21.70
CA CYS A 63 1.13 1.47 23.00
C CYS A 63 0.55 2.31 24.15
N VAL A 64 0.53 3.64 24.01
CA VAL A 64 0.00 4.55 25.04
C VAL A 64 -1.50 4.32 25.27
N VAL A 65 -2.26 4.19 24.19
CA VAL A 65 -3.70 3.98 24.26
C VAL A 65 -4.04 2.67 24.98
N ILE A 66 -3.31 1.59 24.70
CA ILE A 66 -3.53 0.29 25.33
C ILE A 66 -3.11 0.30 26.79
N MET A 67 -2.04 1.02 27.11
CA MET A 67 -1.60 1.19 28.48
C MET A 67 -2.63 1.93 29.34
N MET A 68 -3.30 2.95 28.79
CA MET A 68 -4.38 3.68 29.47
C MET A 68 -5.65 2.85 29.70
N VAL A 69 -5.89 1.87 28.83
CA VAL A 69 -7.02 0.95 28.91
C VAL A 69 -6.77 -0.20 29.88
N ASN A 70 -5.51 -0.48 30.19
CA ASN A 70 -5.11 -1.61 31.00
C ASN A 70 -5.72 -1.51 32.42
N GLY A 71 -6.59 -2.47 32.76
CA GLY A 71 -7.36 -2.46 34.01
C GLY A 71 -8.85 -2.11 33.87
N ASN A 72 -9.31 -1.62 32.71
CA ASN A 72 -10.72 -1.35 32.46
C ASN A 72 -11.19 -1.90 31.11
N VAL A 73 -11.85 -3.06 31.15
CA VAL A 73 -12.42 -3.74 29.97
C VAL A 73 -13.38 -2.80 29.20
N GLY A 74 -14.13 -1.95 29.90
CA GLY A 74 -15.02 -0.96 29.28
C GLY A 74 -14.29 0.12 28.48
N ALA A 75 -13.14 0.59 28.98
CA ALA A 75 -12.30 1.55 28.25
C ALA A 75 -11.70 0.92 26.98
N GLY A 76 -11.36 -0.37 27.03
CA GLY A 76 -10.80 -1.08 25.87
C GLY A 76 -11.80 -1.30 24.75
N VAL A 77 -13.04 -1.65 25.11
CA VAL A 77 -14.14 -1.74 24.14
C VAL A 77 -14.45 -0.36 23.55
N ALA A 78 -14.43 0.70 24.37
CA ALA A 78 -14.64 2.07 23.89
C ALA A 78 -13.55 2.53 22.90
N VAL A 79 -12.29 2.21 23.17
CA VAL A 79 -11.17 2.49 22.27
C VAL A 79 -11.29 1.71 20.97
N ALA A 80 -11.60 0.41 21.02
CA ALA A 80 -11.83 -0.41 19.83
C ALA A 80 -13.00 0.13 18.98
N GLY A 81 -14.07 0.59 19.64
CA GLY A 81 -15.20 1.27 19.01
C GLY A 81 -14.83 2.63 18.41
N ALA A 82 -13.97 3.41 19.06
CA ALA A 82 -13.49 4.69 18.54
C ALA A 82 -12.62 4.49 17.29
N PHE A 83 -11.72 3.49 17.29
CA PHE A 83 -10.90 3.16 16.11
C PHE A 83 -11.73 2.67 14.92
N SER A 84 -12.82 1.92 15.16
CA SER A 84 -13.70 1.47 14.08
C SER A 84 -14.51 2.61 13.44
N LEU A 85 -14.68 3.73 14.15
CA LEU A 85 -15.30 4.95 13.64
C LEU A 85 -14.33 5.85 12.86
N VAL A 86 -13.01 5.67 13.02
CA VAL A 86 -12.01 6.42 12.25
C VAL A 86 -12.01 5.92 10.81
N ARG A 87 -12.76 6.64 9.96
CA ARG A 87 -12.71 6.44 8.52
C ARG A 87 -11.44 7.06 7.97
N PHE A 88 -10.48 6.22 7.58
CA PHE A 88 -9.35 6.66 6.77
C PHE A 88 -9.88 7.14 5.42
N ARG A 89 -10.02 8.47 5.28
CA ARG A 89 -10.40 9.12 4.00
C ARG A 89 -9.21 9.20 3.02
N SER A 90 -8.04 8.70 3.41
CA SER A 90 -6.89 8.54 2.52
C SER A 90 -7.16 7.42 1.52
N VAL A 91 -6.71 7.62 0.27
CA VAL A 91 -6.64 6.55 -0.73
C VAL A 91 -6.01 5.33 -0.06
N PRO A 92 -6.64 4.15 -0.09
CA PRO A 92 -6.07 2.96 0.52
C PRO A 92 -4.69 2.73 -0.10
N GLY A 93 -3.67 2.71 0.77
CA GLY A 93 -2.30 2.44 0.36
C GLY A 93 -2.20 1.07 -0.30
N THR A 94 -1.07 0.79 -0.94
CA THR A 94 -0.81 -0.53 -1.51
C THR A 94 -1.00 -1.64 -0.45
N GLY A 95 -1.41 -2.85 -0.84
CA GLY A 95 -1.64 -3.94 0.12
C GLY A 95 -0.46 -4.19 1.07
N LYS A 96 0.78 -3.99 0.59
CA LYS A 96 2.01 -4.04 1.42
C LYS A 96 2.05 -2.96 2.50
N GLU A 97 1.65 -1.72 2.18
CA GLU A 97 1.59 -0.62 3.13
C GLU A 97 0.57 -0.90 4.24
N ILE A 98 -0.59 -1.44 3.87
CA ILE A 98 -1.63 -1.84 4.82
C ILE A 98 -1.11 -2.93 5.76
N THR A 99 -0.48 -3.98 5.22
CA THR A 99 0.11 -5.04 6.05
C THR A 99 1.13 -4.48 7.05
N MET A 100 1.98 -3.54 6.63
CA MET A 100 2.98 -2.93 7.52
C MET A 100 2.33 -2.08 8.64
N LEU A 101 1.24 -1.37 8.35
CA LEU A 101 0.49 -0.63 9.38
C LEU A 101 -0.11 -1.58 10.43
N PHE A 102 -0.73 -2.68 9.99
CA PHE A 102 -1.26 -3.70 10.90
C PHE A 102 -0.16 -4.32 11.76
N LEU A 103 1.01 -4.54 11.18
CA LEU A 103 2.16 -5.10 11.87
C LEU A 103 2.68 -4.17 12.97
N GLY A 104 2.77 -2.87 12.68
CA GLY A 104 3.12 -1.85 13.65
C GLY A 104 2.09 -1.72 14.77
N MET A 105 0.80 -1.81 14.44
CA MET A 105 -0.28 -1.82 15.43
C MET A 105 -0.19 -3.05 16.34
N GLY A 106 0.03 -4.24 15.79
CA GLY A 106 0.23 -5.47 16.55
C GLY A 106 1.42 -5.38 17.52
N ALA A 107 2.55 -4.83 17.06
CA ALA A 107 3.71 -4.62 17.90
C ALA A 107 3.44 -3.61 19.03
N GLY A 108 2.73 -2.51 18.73
CA GLY A 108 2.29 -1.52 19.72
C GLY A 108 1.34 -2.09 20.77
N LEU A 109 0.44 -3.00 20.37
CA LEU A 109 -0.45 -3.73 21.30
C LEU A 109 0.33 -4.60 22.30
N ILE A 110 1.28 -5.39 21.81
CA ILE A 110 2.09 -6.28 22.66
C ILE A 110 2.96 -5.45 23.61
N ALA A 111 3.54 -4.35 23.13
CA ALA A 111 4.29 -3.42 23.96
C ALA A 111 3.40 -2.76 25.03
N GLY A 112 2.20 -2.30 24.65
CA GLY A 112 1.24 -1.66 25.56
C GLY A 112 0.68 -2.58 26.66
N MET A 113 0.69 -3.90 26.44
CA MET A 113 0.37 -4.90 27.47
C MET A 113 1.53 -5.17 28.45
N GLY A 114 2.71 -4.59 28.24
CA GLY A 114 3.89 -4.78 29.09
C GLY A 114 4.85 -5.88 28.63
N TYR A 115 4.56 -6.59 27.53
CA TYR A 115 5.38 -7.68 27.02
C TYR A 115 6.47 -7.20 26.04
N LEU A 116 7.38 -6.35 26.52
CA LEU A 116 8.38 -5.67 25.67
C LEU A 116 9.30 -6.62 24.89
N GLY A 117 9.77 -7.70 25.53
CA GLY A 117 10.63 -8.69 24.87
C GLY A 117 9.93 -9.42 23.72
N PHE A 118 8.66 -9.77 23.90
CA PHE A 118 7.85 -10.39 22.85
C PHE A 118 7.53 -9.42 21.72
N ALA A 119 7.29 -8.13 22.02
CA ALA A 119 7.06 -7.12 21.00
C ALA A 119 8.28 -6.97 20.08
N LEU A 120 9.50 -6.91 20.66
CA LEU A 120 10.73 -6.82 19.88
C LEU A 120 10.95 -8.08 19.04
N LEU A 121 10.83 -9.27 19.64
CA LEU A 121 10.99 -10.54 18.91
C LEU A 121 9.98 -10.69 17.76
N PHE A 122 8.71 -10.35 18.00
CA PHE A 122 7.67 -10.34 16.97
C PHE A 122 8.04 -9.43 15.79
N THR A 123 8.51 -8.21 16.07
CA THR A 123 8.86 -7.25 15.02
C THR A 123 10.04 -7.71 14.18
N VAL A 124 11.07 -8.29 14.80
CA VAL A 124 12.25 -8.82 14.09
C VAL A 124 11.85 -9.98 13.17
N ILE A 125 11.07 -10.94 13.67
CA ILE A 125 10.60 -12.08 12.88
C ILE A 125 9.77 -11.61 11.68
N MET A 126 8.83 -10.70 11.92
CA MET A 126 7.96 -10.19 10.88
C MET A 126 8.71 -9.39 9.81
N ILE A 127 9.67 -8.55 10.21
CA ILE A 127 10.51 -7.84 9.25
C ILE A 127 11.33 -8.83 8.42
N ALA A 128 11.88 -9.87 9.04
CA ALA A 128 12.60 -10.91 8.31
C ALA A 128 11.70 -11.62 7.29
N LEU A 129 10.45 -11.93 7.65
CA LEU A 129 9.46 -12.49 6.73
C LEU A 129 9.13 -11.52 5.59
N VAL A 130 8.90 -10.24 5.87
CA VAL A 130 8.63 -9.22 4.84
C VAL A 130 9.81 -9.10 3.88
N ILE A 131 11.05 -9.12 4.37
CA ILE A 131 12.26 -9.11 3.54
C ILE A 131 12.34 -10.40 2.71
N LEU A 132 12.07 -11.56 3.32
CA LEU A 132 12.11 -12.86 2.65
C LEU A 132 11.05 -12.95 1.54
N TYR A 133 9.80 -12.55 1.79
CA TYR A 133 8.76 -12.50 0.78
C TYR A 133 9.09 -11.52 -0.36
N ASN A 134 9.69 -10.36 -0.03
CA ASN A 134 10.16 -9.43 -1.06
C ASN A 134 11.35 -9.99 -1.87
N ARG A 135 12.18 -10.87 -1.28
CA ARG A 135 13.27 -11.58 -1.98
C ARG A 135 12.75 -12.73 -2.84
N LEU A 136 11.76 -13.47 -2.33
CA LEU A 136 11.09 -14.58 -3.00
C LEU A 136 10.04 -14.11 -4.02
N SER A 137 9.99 -12.81 -4.33
CA SER A 137 9.09 -12.22 -5.32
C SER A 137 8.99 -13.12 -6.55
N PHE A 138 7.89 -13.87 -6.58
CA PHE A 138 7.38 -14.56 -7.73
C PHE A 138 7.15 -13.50 -8.82
N GLY A 139 8.00 -13.52 -9.85
CA GLY A 139 7.60 -13.24 -11.23
C GLY A 139 7.15 -11.83 -11.64
N THR A 140 7.29 -10.76 -10.85
CA THR A 140 6.69 -9.45 -11.23
C THR A 140 7.65 -8.31 -11.56
N THR A 141 8.92 -8.33 -11.16
CA THR A 141 9.81 -7.17 -11.42
C THR A 141 10.24 -7.06 -12.89
N LYS A 142 10.31 -8.17 -13.63
CA LYS A 142 10.52 -8.15 -15.09
C LYS A 142 9.21 -7.93 -15.85
N SER A 143 8.09 -8.42 -15.31
CA SER A 143 6.77 -8.38 -15.96
C SER A 143 6.09 -7.01 -15.86
N ALA A 144 6.33 -6.23 -14.81
CA ALA A 144 5.75 -4.88 -14.64
C ALA A 144 6.17 -3.87 -15.73
N ALA A 145 7.33 -4.06 -16.37
CA ALA A 145 7.73 -3.25 -17.52
C ALA A 145 7.07 -3.71 -18.84
N LEU A 146 6.62 -4.96 -18.88
CA LEU A 146 5.99 -5.59 -20.03
C LEU A 146 4.48 -5.29 -20.03
N TYR A 147 3.85 -5.17 -18.86
CA TYR A 147 2.47 -4.72 -18.69
C TYR A 147 2.31 -3.23 -19.01
N LYS A 148 1.65 -2.94 -20.13
CA LYS A 148 1.34 -1.58 -20.57
C LYS A 148 -0.12 -1.44 -20.95
N THR A 149 -0.63 -0.23 -20.80
CA THR A 149 -1.96 0.13 -21.29
C THR A 149 -1.79 0.98 -22.54
N LEU A 150 -2.39 0.55 -23.63
CA LEU A 150 -2.36 1.21 -24.92
C LEU A 150 -3.73 1.79 -25.21
N ASN A 151 -3.81 3.10 -25.38
CA ASN A 151 -5.00 3.79 -25.84
C ASN A 151 -4.83 4.16 -27.31
N ILE A 152 -5.81 3.78 -28.13
CA ILE A 152 -5.84 4.05 -29.57
C ILE A 152 -7.14 4.75 -29.91
N THR A 153 -7.06 5.84 -30.67
CA THR A 153 -8.25 6.55 -31.20
C THR A 153 -8.47 6.19 -32.65
N ILE A 154 -9.57 5.57 -33.01
CA ILE A 154 -9.87 5.04 -34.36
C ILE A 154 -11.11 5.74 -34.92
N PRO A 155 -11.18 6.06 -36.23
CA PRO A 155 -12.37 6.65 -36.82
C PRO A 155 -13.50 5.63 -36.89
N GLU A 156 -14.76 6.09 -36.89
CA GLU A 156 -15.95 5.22 -36.98
C GLU A 156 -15.95 4.32 -38.23
N ASP A 157 -15.32 4.77 -39.32
CA ASP A 157 -15.24 4.03 -40.60
C ASP A 157 -14.31 2.80 -40.56
N LEU A 158 -13.53 2.62 -39.49
CA LEU A 158 -12.58 1.51 -39.38
C LEU A 158 -13.12 0.45 -38.41
N ASP A 159 -13.45 -0.73 -38.92
CA ASP A 159 -13.89 -1.86 -38.09
C ASP A 159 -12.80 -2.22 -37.07
N TYR A 160 -13.06 -1.95 -35.79
CA TYR A 160 -12.08 -2.18 -34.72
C TYR A 160 -11.84 -3.67 -34.45
N THR A 161 -12.71 -4.56 -34.92
CA THR A 161 -12.57 -6.02 -34.81
C THR A 161 -11.47 -6.54 -35.75
N GLY A 162 -10.31 -6.88 -35.20
CA GLY A 162 -9.26 -7.64 -35.89
C GLY A 162 -8.23 -6.81 -36.67
N VAL A 163 -8.44 -5.50 -36.83
CA VAL A 163 -7.49 -4.64 -37.58
C VAL A 163 -6.13 -4.53 -36.89
N PHE A 164 -6.12 -4.60 -35.55
CA PHE A 164 -4.90 -4.48 -34.76
C PHE A 164 -4.32 -5.83 -34.31
N ASP A 165 -5.09 -6.92 -34.39
CA ASP A 165 -4.67 -8.25 -33.90
C ASP A 165 -3.40 -8.77 -34.58
N GLY A 166 -3.26 -8.52 -35.89
CA GLY A 166 -2.06 -8.93 -36.64
C GLY A 166 -0.79 -8.18 -36.27
N ILE A 167 -0.90 -6.92 -35.82
CA ILE A 167 0.25 -6.13 -35.35
C ILE A 167 0.52 -6.48 -33.89
N LEU A 168 -0.52 -6.51 -33.06
CA LEU A 168 -0.41 -6.76 -31.63
C LEU A 168 0.18 -8.16 -31.37
N SER A 169 -0.32 -9.21 -32.02
CA SER A 169 0.21 -10.58 -31.88
C SER A 169 1.71 -10.74 -32.20
N ARG A 170 2.30 -9.84 -33.01
CA ARG A 170 3.74 -9.87 -33.34
C ARG A 170 4.63 -9.19 -32.30
N TYR A 171 4.06 -8.28 -31.51
CA TYR A 171 4.81 -7.45 -30.54
C TYR A 171 4.40 -7.71 -29.08
N THR A 172 3.26 -8.36 -28.85
CA THR A 172 2.69 -8.63 -27.53
C THR A 172 2.44 -10.13 -27.32
N THR A 173 2.70 -10.60 -26.11
CA THR A 173 2.47 -12.00 -25.69
C THR A 173 1.03 -12.22 -25.26
N SER A 174 0.38 -11.19 -24.72
CA SER A 174 -1.04 -11.18 -24.42
C SER A 174 -1.59 -9.79 -24.68
N CYS A 175 -2.79 -9.72 -25.24
CA CYS A 175 -3.49 -8.50 -25.58
C CYS A 175 -4.98 -8.69 -25.25
N GLU A 176 -5.51 -7.82 -24.39
CA GLU A 176 -6.90 -7.83 -23.97
C GLU A 176 -7.50 -6.44 -24.19
N LEU A 177 -8.65 -6.37 -24.86
CA LEU A 177 -9.41 -5.14 -25.01
C LEU A 177 -10.27 -4.93 -23.76
N VAL A 178 -9.95 -3.91 -22.97
CA VAL A 178 -10.58 -3.67 -21.66
C VAL A 178 -11.74 -2.69 -21.76
N ARG A 179 -11.62 -1.69 -22.63
CA ARG A 179 -12.61 -0.62 -22.73
C ARG A 179 -12.73 -0.10 -24.15
N VAL A 180 -13.98 0.14 -24.55
CA VAL A 180 -14.35 0.86 -25.77
C VAL A 180 -15.17 2.07 -25.33
N LYS A 181 -14.80 3.26 -25.81
CA LYS A 181 -15.53 4.51 -25.52
C LYS A 181 -15.70 5.31 -26.80
N THR A 182 -16.91 5.72 -27.12
CA THR A 182 -17.15 6.64 -28.23
C THR A 182 -16.83 8.08 -27.83
N THR A 183 -16.21 8.83 -28.74
CA THR A 183 -15.73 10.21 -28.59
C THR A 183 -16.14 11.03 -29.82
N ASN A 184 -16.16 12.36 -29.69
CA ASN A 184 -16.62 13.28 -30.75
C ASN A 184 -17.99 12.93 -31.36
N MET A 185 -19.02 12.88 -30.51
CA MET A 185 -20.42 12.69 -30.89
C MET A 185 -20.73 11.43 -31.72
N GLY A 186 -19.90 10.38 -31.63
CA GLY A 186 -20.12 9.15 -32.42
C GLY A 186 -18.96 8.83 -33.36
N SER A 187 -18.29 9.86 -33.86
CA SER A 187 -17.37 9.77 -35.00
C SER A 187 -16.01 9.09 -34.73
N MET A 188 -15.64 8.86 -33.46
CA MET A 188 -14.38 8.21 -33.10
C MET A 188 -14.53 7.25 -31.92
N PHE A 189 -13.81 6.14 -31.96
CA PHE A 189 -13.68 5.20 -30.86
C PHE A 189 -12.33 5.34 -30.15
N HIS A 190 -12.37 5.48 -28.83
CA HIS A 190 -11.24 5.27 -27.94
C HIS A 190 -11.23 3.81 -27.47
N LEU A 191 -10.21 3.08 -27.86
CA LEU A 191 -9.96 1.70 -27.41
C LEU A 191 -8.85 1.71 -26.36
N THR A 192 -9.05 1.01 -25.25
CA THR A 192 -8.03 0.77 -24.22
C THR A 192 -7.70 -0.71 -24.19
N TYR A 193 -6.46 -1.03 -24.52
CA TYR A 193 -5.90 -2.37 -24.48
C TYR A 193 -4.95 -2.53 -23.29
N ASN A 194 -5.06 -3.63 -22.56
CA ASN A 194 -4.00 -4.12 -21.69
C ASN A 194 -3.14 -5.08 -22.47
N LEU A 195 -1.84 -4.81 -22.55
CA LEU A 195 -0.92 -5.64 -23.31
C LEU A 195 0.33 -5.98 -22.51
N THR A 196 0.83 -7.17 -22.76
CA THR A 196 2.13 -7.63 -22.28
C THR A 196 3.10 -7.61 -23.45
N LEU A 197 3.98 -6.62 -23.49
CA LEU A 197 5.03 -6.53 -24.50
C LEU A 197 5.94 -7.75 -24.43
N GLN A 198 6.49 -8.18 -25.57
CA GLN A 198 7.54 -9.20 -25.61
C GLN A 198 8.93 -8.58 -25.42
N ASP A 199 9.16 -7.42 -26.04
CA ASP A 199 10.42 -6.66 -25.97
C ASP A 199 10.13 -5.16 -25.75
N ALA A 200 10.67 -4.58 -24.67
CA ALA A 200 10.53 -3.14 -24.39
C ALA A 200 11.26 -2.25 -25.42
N THR A 201 12.26 -2.78 -26.13
CA THR A 201 13.04 -2.04 -27.13
C THR A 201 12.30 -1.82 -28.45
N LYS A 202 11.29 -2.65 -28.75
CA LYS A 202 10.48 -2.57 -29.99
C LYS A 202 9.19 -1.77 -29.83
N GLU A 203 8.97 -1.17 -28.65
CA GLU A 203 7.78 -0.36 -28.37
C GLU A 203 7.59 0.77 -29.39
N LYS A 204 8.66 1.47 -29.76
CA LYS A 204 8.59 2.57 -30.74
C LYS A 204 8.16 2.07 -32.13
N GLU A 205 8.70 0.93 -32.57
CA GLU A 205 8.36 0.33 -33.86
C GLU A 205 6.89 -0.13 -33.90
N MET A 206 6.38 -0.66 -32.78
CA MET A 206 4.97 -1.00 -32.63
C MET A 206 4.08 0.24 -32.75
N ILE A 207 4.41 1.32 -32.04
CA ILE A 207 3.66 2.59 -32.09
C ILE A 207 3.64 3.15 -33.51
N ASP A 208 4.79 3.17 -34.21
CA ASP A 208 4.85 3.68 -35.58
C ASP A 208 3.98 2.86 -36.54
N LYS A 209 3.97 1.53 -36.41
CA LYS A 209 3.09 0.64 -37.20
C LYS A 209 1.61 0.83 -36.90
N LEU A 210 1.26 1.06 -35.64
CA LEU A 210 -0.11 1.40 -35.23
C LEU A 210 -0.55 2.74 -35.81
N ARG A 211 0.31 3.76 -35.78
CA ARG A 211 0.04 5.08 -36.37
C ARG A 211 -0.18 5.01 -37.87
N CYS A 212 0.59 4.21 -38.60
CA CYS A 212 0.38 4.01 -40.04
C CYS A 212 -0.99 3.38 -40.37
N ARG A 213 -1.49 2.47 -39.53
CA ARG A 213 -2.81 1.83 -39.73
C ARG A 213 -3.97 2.71 -39.29
N ASN A 214 -3.75 3.52 -38.27
CA ASN A 214 -4.78 4.33 -37.64
C ASN A 214 -4.93 5.74 -38.26
N GLY A 215 -4.42 5.95 -39.48
CA GLY A 215 -4.46 7.26 -40.14
C GLY A 215 -3.72 8.37 -39.39
N ASN A 216 -2.73 8.03 -38.57
CA ASN A 216 -1.97 8.94 -37.70
C ASN A 216 -2.80 9.65 -36.60
N LEU A 217 -3.93 9.06 -36.20
CA LEU A 217 -4.66 9.48 -35.01
C LEU A 217 -3.88 9.15 -33.72
N GLU A 218 -4.33 9.73 -32.61
CA GLU A 218 -3.64 9.66 -31.32
C GLU A 218 -3.50 8.22 -30.82
N VAL A 219 -2.25 7.85 -30.50
CA VAL A 219 -1.86 6.60 -29.85
C VAL A 219 -1.06 6.95 -28.62
N SER A 220 -1.50 6.51 -27.45
CA SER A 220 -0.76 6.69 -26.19
C SER A 220 -0.48 5.35 -25.53
N VAL A 221 0.75 5.17 -25.05
CA VAL A 221 1.17 4.00 -24.28
C VAL A 221 1.58 4.48 -22.90
N SER A 222 0.85 4.04 -21.88
CA SER A 222 1.19 4.25 -20.49
C SER A 222 1.67 2.94 -19.88
N LYS A 223 2.47 3.04 -18.81
CA LYS A 223 2.64 1.87 -17.92
C LYS A 223 1.27 1.49 -17.41
N GLN A 224 0.98 0.19 -17.36
CA GLN A 224 -0.27 -0.27 -16.80
C GLN A 224 -0.29 0.16 -15.33
N GLU A 225 -1.02 1.23 -15.05
CA GLU A 225 -1.47 1.49 -13.70
C GLU A 225 -2.38 0.32 -13.42
N THR A 226 -1.95 -0.57 -12.52
CA THR A 226 -2.88 -1.48 -11.88
C THR A 226 -3.91 -0.56 -11.24
N SER A 227 -5.01 -0.32 -11.96
CA SER A 227 -6.19 0.33 -11.43
C SER A 227 -6.39 -0.26 -10.05
N ALA A 228 -6.57 0.59 -9.04
CA ALA A 228 -6.78 0.24 -7.64
C ALA A 228 -8.09 -0.54 -7.39
N ALA A 229 -8.42 -1.47 -8.30
CA ALA A 229 -9.57 -2.34 -8.31
C ALA A 229 -9.21 -3.78 -7.89
N GLU A 230 -7.94 -4.05 -7.57
CA GLU A 230 -7.59 -5.13 -6.64
C GLU A 230 -7.39 -4.53 -5.25
N LEU A 231 -8.51 -4.18 -4.62
CA LEU A 231 -8.64 -3.91 -3.18
C LEU A 231 -9.56 -4.97 -2.58
#